data_AF-A0ABD1LK08-F1
#
_entry.id   AF-A0ABD1LK08-F1
#
_cell.length_a   1.000
_cell.length_b   1.000
_cell.length_c   1.000
_cell.angle_alpha   90.00
_cell.angle_beta   90.00
_cell.angle_gamma   90.00
#
_symmetry.space_group_name_H-M   'P 1'
#
loop_
_entity.id
_entity.type
_entity.pdbx_description
1 polymer ?
#
loop_
_entity_poly.entity_id
_entity_poly.type
_entity_poly.pdbx_seq_one_letter_code
_entity_poly.pdbx_strand_id
1 'polypeptide(L)'
;MLRRISLTSFSSKFFKSHSENLNYLRSSSSSPDSNLVATSATALHLPTASPSKAATDFVSLTRHYGRCYWELSKARLSMLVVATSGTGFVLGSGSAIDLSALSWTCLGTMMVAASANSLNQVFEINNDAKMKRTSRRPLPSGRITIPHAVGWASSVGIAGTSLLATQTNMLAAGLAASNLILYAFVYTPLKQIHPVNTWVGAIVGAIPPLLGWAAASNDISLNGMILPAALYFWQIPHFMALAYLCRNDYAAGGFKMYSLSDASGLRTSIVALRNSIYLIPLGFLAYHWGVTSEWFCLESTVLTLAISAAAFSFYRDRTKEKARRMFHASLLYLPVFMTGLLIHRRSDNQQFLEDNAKDFVKSASSLETIELEDENGNQNIKAKHPFRTQVRPPVAYASVAPFPFLPAPSYSFP
;
A
#
# COMPACT_ATOMS: atom_id res chain seq x y z
N MET A 1 10.48 -0.47 29.20
CA MET A 1 11.58 0.50 29.03
C MET A 1 12.67 -0.20 28.23
N LEU A 2 13.38 0.52 27.35
CA LEU A 2 14.32 0.06 26.28
C LEU A 2 13.64 -0.23 24.93
N ARG A 3 14.20 0.16 23.77
CA ARG A 3 14.93 1.35 23.32
C ARG A 3 14.77 1.27 21.79
N ARG A 4 14.30 2.34 21.15
CA ARG A 4 14.14 2.41 19.68
C ARG A 4 15.51 2.35 19.02
N ILE A 5 15.79 1.31 18.24
CA ILE A 5 16.78 1.39 17.17
C ILE A 5 16.05 1.97 15.96
N SER A 6 16.27 3.26 15.73
CA SER A 6 15.77 4.01 14.58
C SER A 6 16.96 4.30 13.67
N LEU A 7 16.76 4.14 12.36
CA LEU A 7 17.66 4.42 11.23
C LEU A 7 18.22 5.86 11.18
N THR A 8 18.04 6.65 12.23
CA THR A 8 18.54 8.01 12.43
C THR A 8 20.03 8.10 12.76
N SER A 9 20.69 6.99 13.15
CA SER A 9 22.10 7.02 13.60
C SER A 9 23.13 7.15 12.48
N PHE A 10 22.79 6.86 11.22
CA PHE A 10 23.78 6.86 10.13
C PHE A 10 23.94 8.25 9.49
N SER A 11 22.83 8.98 9.34
CA SER A 11 22.84 10.32 8.72
C SER A 11 23.42 11.41 9.63
N SER A 12 23.28 11.30 10.96
CA SER A 12 23.84 12.31 11.88
C SER A 12 25.36 12.23 12.04
N LYS A 13 25.97 11.05 11.83
CA LYS A 13 27.43 10.88 11.88
C LYS A 13 28.11 11.45 10.63
N PHE A 14 27.46 11.37 9.47
CA PHE A 14 28.01 11.91 8.22
C PHE A 14 28.02 13.45 8.21
N PHE A 15 26.99 14.09 8.74
CA PHE A 15 26.93 15.57 8.83
C PHE A 15 27.83 16.17 9.91
N LYS A 16 28.11 15.46 11.00
CA LYS A 16 28.98 15.97 12.07
C LYS A 16 30.46 15.98 11.68
N SER A 17 30.90 15.04 10.83
CA SER A 17 32.27 14.97 10.35
C SER A 17 32.67 16.08 9.37
N HIS A 18 31.71 16.76 8.74
CA HIS A 18 31.98 17.87 7.81
C HIS A 18 32.01 19.25 8.51
N SER A 19 31.48 19.35 9.73
CA SER A 19 31.46 20.60 10.51
C SER A 19 32.74 20.83 11.31
N GLU A 20 33.51 19.78 11.63
CA GLU A 20 34.71 19.91 12.47
C GLU A 20 35.98 20.32 11.68
N ASN A 21 35.98 20.19 10.35
CA ASN A 21 37.14 20.59 9.51
C ASN A 21 37.19 22.08 9.15
N LEU A 22 36.13 22.85 9.42
CA LEU A 22 36.09 24.30 9.10
C LEU A 22 36.59 25.20 10.24
N ASN A 23 36.78 24.67 11.45
CA ASN A 23 37.24 25.45 12.61
C ASN A 23 38.76 25.40 12.83
N TYR A 24 39.51 24.61 12.06
CA TYR A 24 40.96 24.44 12.23
C TYR A 24 41.83 25.42 11.45
N LEU A 25 41.23 26.26 10.58
CA LEU A 25 41.96 27.21 9.72
C LEU A 25 41.88 28.67 10.19
N ARG A 26 41.43 28.95 11.43
CA ARG A 26 41.22 30.34 11.92
C ARG A 26 42.04 30.75 13.13
N SER A 27 43.07 30.01 13.52
CA SER A 27 43.90 30.32 14.68
C SER A 27 45.39 30.16 14.40
N SER A 28 45.97 31.07 13.61
CA SER A 28 47.43 31.27 13.57
C SER A 28 47.79 32.57 12.85
N SER A 29 47.94 33.66 13.59
CA SER A 29 48.98 34.69 13.34
C SER A 29 48.86 35.86 14.34
N SER A 30 49.86 36.00 15.20
CA SER A 30 50.03 37.11 16.15
C SER A 30 51.35 37.85 15.88
N SER A 31 51.23 39.14 15.47
CA SER A 31 52.09 40.33 15.70
C SER A 31 53.59 40.35 15.25
N PRO A 32 54.30 41.52 15.21
CA PRO A 32 53.88 42.93 15.35
C PRO A 32 54.52 43.95 14.34
N ASP A 33 54.11 45.22 14.48
CA ASP A 33 54.77 46.50 14.13
C ASP A 33 54.93 46.98 12.67
N SER A 34 54.15 48.02 12.31
CA SER A 34 54.67 49.25 11.69
C SER A 34 53.63 50.38 11.70
N ASN A 35 53.99 51.50 12.34
CA ASN A 35 53.32 52.80 12.26
C ASN A 35 53.19 53.25 10.81
N LEU A 36 51.99 53.61 10.34
CA LEU A 36 51.77 54.51 9.20
C LEU A 36 50.31 55.02 9.19
N VAL A 37 50.18 56.34 9.44
CA VAL A 37 49.18 57.29 8.92
C VAL A 37 47.69 56.90 9.01
N ALA A 38 47.02 57.54 9.97
CA ALA A 38 45.58 57.69 10.01
C ALA A 38 45.06 58.33 8.70
N THR A 39 44.41 57.53 7.88
CA THR A 39 43.52 57.99 6.82
C THR A 39 42.13 57.45 7.12
N SER A 40 41.19 58.36 7.35
CA SER A 40 39.77 58.06 7.56
C SER A 40 39.20 57.31 6.37
N ALA A 41 39.18 55.99 6.45
CA ALA A 41 38.38 55.14 5.57
C ALA A 41 37.06 54.86 6.30
N THR A 42 36.04 55.64 5.97
CA THR A 42 34.65 55.40 6.30
C THR A 42 34.23 54.08 5.64
N ALA A 43 34.49 52.95 6.30
CA ALA A 43 33.99 51.66 5.86
C ALA A 43 32.47 51.64 6.07
N LEU A 44 31.75 51.83 4.97
CA LEU A 44 30.31 51.67 4.87
C LEU A 44 29.86 50.42 5.63
N HIS A 45 29.17 50.63 6.75
CA HIS A 45 28.35 49.61 7.38
C HIS A 45 27.23 49.28 6.40
N LEU A 46 27.46 48.30 5.52
CA LEU A 46 26.40 47.71 4.70
C LEU A 46 25.44 47.03 5.68
N PRO A 47 24.18 47.48 5.81
CA PRO A 47 23.25 46.81 6.69
C PRO A 47 23.01 45.42 6.11
N THR A 48 23.48 44.38 6.80
CA THR A 48 22.95 43.02 6.61
C THR A 48 21.46 43.11 6.92
N ALA A 49 20.65 43.24 5.88
CA ALA A 49 19.21 43.33 5.98
C ALA A 49 18.71 42.10 6.73
N SER A 50 18.36 42.30 8.01
CA SER A 50 17.63 41.30 8.76
C SER A 50 16.31 41.06 8.02
N PRO A 51 15.90 39.82 7.74
CA PRO A 51 14.62 39.57 7.08
C PRO A 51 13.52 40.29 7.86
N SER A 52 12.63 40.99 7.15
CA SER A 52 11.54 41.74 7.79
C SER A 52 10.74 40.80 8.70
N LYS A 53 10.28 41.32 9.86
CA LYS A 53 9.46 40.53 10.81
C LYS A 53 8.30 39.82 10.10
N ALA A 54 7.66 40.49 9.14
CA ALA A 54 6.61 39.95 8.30
C ALA A 54 7.02 38.71 7.47
N ALA A 55 8.24 38.70 6.88
CA ALA A 55 8.75 37.53 6.17
C ALA A 55 9.00 36.36 7.13
N THR A 56 9.48 36.64 8.34
CA THR A 56 9.73 35.64 9.38
C THR A 56 8.41 35.04 9.90
N ASP A 57 7.39 35.88 10.09
CA ASP A 57 6.06 35.48 10.54
C ASP A 57 5.34 34.63 9.48
N PHE A 58 5.39 35.03 8.21
CA PHE A 58 4.83 34.24 7.10
C PHE A 58 5.48 32.86 6.99
N VAL A 59 6.82 32.79 7.04
CA VAL A 59 7.54 31.50 7.02
C VAL A 59 7.16 30.63 8.22
N SER A 60 6.96 31.24 9.39
CA SER A 60 6.53 30.51 10.60
C SER A 60 5.12 29.94 10.44
N LEU A 61 4.19 30.70 9.84
CA LEU A 61 2.80 30.31 9.61
C LEU A 61 2.70 29.17 8.58
N THR A 62 3.40 29.31 7.46
CA THR A 62 3.45 28.27 6.42
C THR A 62 4.07 26.98 6.96
N ARG A 63 5.14 27.08 7.76
CA ARG A 63 5.76 25.92 8.42
C ARG A 63 4.80 25.25 9.41
N HIS A 64 4.05 26.04 10.18
CA HIS A 64 3.04 25.53 11.12
C HIS A 64 1.94 24.75 10.40
N TYR A 65 1.28 25.36 9.40
CA TYR A 65 0.21 24.69 8.66
C TYR A 65 0.72 23.54 7.81
N GLY A 66 1.88 23.66 7.17
CA GLY A 66 2.50 22.55 6.43
C GLY A 66 2.74 21.32 7.31
N ARG A 67 3.16 21.52 8.57
CA ARG A 67 3.29 20.44 9.55
C ARG A 67 1.94 19.87 9.97
N CYS A 68 0.93 20.73 10.19
CA CYS A 68 -0.42 20.29 10.51
C CYS A 68 -1.01 19.44 9.37
N TYR A 69 -0.89 19.87 8.12
CA TYR A 69 -1.36 19.10 6.96
C TYR A 69 -0.60 17.80 6.78
N TRP A 70 0.74 17.79 6.96
CA TRP A 70 1.53 16.56 6.92
C TRP A 70 1.04 15.52 7.93
N GLU A 71 0.74 15.96 9.15
CA GLU A 71 0.22 15.12 10.23
C GLU A 71 -1.25 14.70 9.99
N LEU A 72 -2.10 15.59 9.47
CA LEU A 72 -3.49 15.31 9.11
C LEU A 72 -3.58 14.25 8.00
N SER A 73 -2.78 14.41 6.95
CA SER A 73 -2.70 13.51 5.80
C SER A 73 -2.09 12.15 6.13
N LYS A 74 -1.52 11.97 7.34
CA LYS A 74 -0.74 10.79 7.75
C LYS A 74 0.25 10.38 6.65
N ALA A 75 1.03 11.33 6.13
CA ALA A 75 1.80 11.19 4.89
C ALA A 75 2.61 9.89 4.79
N ARG A 76 3.26 9.44 5.88
CA ARG A 76 4.03 8.18 5.90
C ARG A 76 3.18 6.94 5.63
N LEU A 77 1.96 6.90 6.16
CA LEU A 77 1.02 5.81 5.92
C LEU A 77 0.45 5.90 4.51
N SER A 78 0.14 7.12 4.05
CA SER A 78 -0.35 7.37 2.70
C SER A 78 0.67 7.03 1.62
N MET A 79 1.98 7.12 1.90
CA MET A 79 3.03 6.63 0.97
C MET A 79 2.90 5.13 0.69
N LEU A 80 2.53 4.31 1.68
CA LEU A 80 2.32 2.88 1.44
C LEU A 80 1.09 2.65 0.56
N VAL A 81 0.02 3.42 0.77
CA VAL A 81 -1.18 3.39 -0.07
C VAL A 81 -0.84 3.76 -1.52
N VAL A 82 -0.04 4.80 -1.71
CA VAL A 82 0.44 5.23 -3.03
C VAL A 82 1.35 4.17 -3.66
N ALA A 83 2.24 3.54 -2.89
CA ALA A 83 3.07 2.45 -3.39
C ALA A 83 2.23 1.24 -3.84
N THR A 84 1.17 0.88 -3.10
CA THR A 84 0.25 -0.20 -3.51
C THR A 84 -0.54 0.16 -4.76
N SER A 85 -1.01 1.41 -4.88
CA SER A 85 -1.67 1.93 -6.08
C SER A 85 -0.73 1.94 -7.28
N GLY A 86 0.49 2.47 -7.13
CA GLY A 86 1.51 2.45 -8.17
C GLY A 86 1.90 1.04 -8.60
N THR A 87 1.98 0.09 -7.67
CA THR A 87 2.22 -1.32 -8.00
C THR A 87 1.07 -1.90 -8.81
N GLY A 88 -0.18 -1.60 -8.42
CA GLY A 88 -1.37 -1.96 -9.20
C GLY A 88 -1.35 -1.36 -10.62
N PHE A 89 -0.97 -0.09 -10.74
CA PHE A 89 -0.83 0.59 -12.04
C PHE A 89 0.21 -0.09 -12.92
N VAL A 90 1.38 -0.39 -12.35
CA VAL A 90 2.42 -1.10 -13.08
C VAL A 90 1.87 -2.46 -13.52
N LEU A 91 1.28 -3.26 -12.63
CA LEU A 91 0.73 -4.57 -12.99
C LEU A 91 -0.35 -4.51 -14.08
N GLY A 92 -1.21 -3.48 -14.07
CA GLY A 92 -2.26 -3.27 -15.07
C GLY A 92 -1.79 -2.58 -16.36
N SER A 93 -0.54 -2.12 -16.41
CA SER A 93 0.04 -1.58 -17.64
C SER A 93 0.30 -2.71 -18.63
N GLY A 94 0.38 -2.40 -19.92
CA GLY A 94 0.88 -3.34 -20.94
C GLY A 94 2.42 -3.39 -20.98
N SER A 95 2.98 -3.59 -22.16
CA SER A 95 4.44 -3.64 -22.37
C SER A 95 5.17 -2.34 -22.00
N ALA A 96 4.52 -1.19 -22.19
CA ALA A 96 5.04 0.12 -21.84
C ALA A 96 4.32 0.68 -20.62
N ILE A 97 5.10 1.21 -19.67
CA ILE A 97 4.57 1.93 -18.51
C ILE A 97 4.55 3.42 -18.86
N ASP A 98 3.36 4.01 -18.91
CA ASP A 98 3.24 5.46 -19.01
C ASP A 98 3.60 6.09 -17.65
N LEU A 99 4.83 6.61 -17.56
CA LEU A 99 5.35 7.26 -16.36
C LEU A 99 4.60 8.55 -16.01
N SER A 100 4.01 9.24 -17.00
CA SER A 100 3.19 10.42 -16.77
C SER A 100 1.89 10.02 -16.07
N ALA A 101 1.15 9.08 -16.65
CA ALA A 101 -0.07 8.56 -16.06
C ALA A 101 0.18 7.94 -14.68
N LEU A 102 1.25 7.16 -14.50
CA LEU A 102 1.65 6.63 -13.19
C LEU A 102 1.88 7.75 -12.15
N SER A 103 2.53 8.85 -12.54
CA SER A 103 2.79 9.99 -11.67
C SER A 103 1.48 10.68 -11.26
N TRP A 104 0.56 10.87 -12.21
CA TRP A 104 -0.77 11.42 -11.94
C TRP A 104 -1.61 10.49 -11.05
N THR A 105 -1.58 9.18 -11.28
CA THR A 105 -2.23 8.18 -10.43
C THR A 105 -1.69 8.25 -8.99
N CYS A 106 -0.37 8.33 -8.83
CA CYS A 106 0.27 8.42 -7.52
C CYS A 106 -0.11 9.72 -6.80
N LEU A 107 -0.07 10.85 -7.51
CA LEU A 107 -0.43 12.16 -6.94
C LEU A 107 -1.91 12.22 -6.56
N GLY A 108 -2.80 11.82 -7.46
CA GLY A 108 -4.24 11.76 -7.20
C GLY A 108 -4.59 10.83 -6.04
N THR A 109 -3.99 9.63 -6.00
CA THR A 109 -4.14 8.69 -4.88
C THR A 109 -3.66 9.31 -3.57
N MET A 110 -2.51 10.00 -3.56
CA MET A 110 -1.98 10.67 -2.37
C MET A 110 -2.95 11.73 -1.85
N MET A 111 -3.51 12.55 -2.75
CA MET A 111 -4.45 13.61 -2.40
C MET A 111 -5.74 13.03 -1.81
N VAL A 112 -6.33 12.02 -2.45
CA VAL A 112 -7.54 11.36 -1.93
C VAL A 112 -7.26 10.66 -0.60
N ALA A 113 -6.11 10.00 -0.45
CA ALA A 113 -5.71 9.39 0.83
C ALA A 113 -5.46 10.43 1.93
N ALA A 114 -4.90 11.60 1.58
CA ALA A 114 -4.73 12.72 2.50
C ALA A 114 -6.08 13.27 2.99
N SER A 115 -7.05 13.41 2.08
CA SER A 115 -8.42 13.80 2.39
C SER A 115 -9.07 12.79 3.35
N ALA A 116 -9.04 11.50 3.01
CA ALA A 116 -9.63 10.42 3.81
C ALA A 116 -9.04 10.38 5.23
N ASN A 117 -7.72 10.51 5.37
CA ASN A 117 -7.05 10.53 6.66
C ASN A 117 -7.35 11.79 7.48
N SER A 118 -7.51 12.93 6.82
CA SER A 118 -7.88 14.19 7.47
C SER A 118 -9.31 14.11 8.01
N LEU A 119 -10.27 13.65 7.21
CA LEU A 119 -11.67 13.42 7.64
C LEU A 119 -11.75 12.39 8.77
N ASN A 120 -10.98 11.30 8.69
CA ASN A 120 -10.91 10.34 9.79
C ASN A 120 -10.47 11.01 11.10
N GLN A 121 -9.47 11.90 11.08
CA GLN A 121 -9.06 12.62 12.29
C GLN A 121 -10.13 13.61 12.77
N VAL A 122 -10.92 14.20 11.87
CA VAL A 122 -12.07 15.05 12.22
C VAL A 122 -13.16 14.24 12.93
N PHE A 123 -13.48 13.03 12.47
CA PHE A 123 -14.48 12.19 13.13
C PHE A 123 -14.01 11.58 14.45
N GLU A 124 -12.69 11.42 14.64
CA GLU A 124 -12.12 10.75 15.80
C GLU A 124 -11.57 11.69 16.88
N ILE A 125 -11.83 13.01 16.83
CA ILE A 125 -11.25 14.01 17.76
C ILE A 125 -11.39 13.58 19.23
N ASN A 126 -12.61 13.26 19.66
CA ASN A 126 -12.90 12.89 21.05
C ASN A 126 -12.26 11.57 21.47
N ASN A 127 -12.11 10.63 20.53
CA ASN A 127 -11.51 9.31 20.80
C ASN A 127 -9.98 9.41 20.83
N ASP A 128 -9.42 10.15 19.87
CA ASP A 128 -7.99 10.40 19.79
C ASP A 128 -7.47 11.14 21.02
N ALA A 129 -8.28 12.05 21.61
CA ALA A 129 -7.95 12.77 22.84
C ALA A 129 -7.75 11.85 24.05
N LYS A 130 -8.47 10.73 24.12
CA LYS A 130 -8.43 9.76 25.24
C LYS A 130 -7.23 8.80 25.16
N MET A 131 -6.58 8.71 24.00
CA MET A 131 -5.50 7.76 23.75
C MET A 131 -4.13 8.43 23.82
N LYS A 132 -3.23 7.88 24.65
CA LYS A 132 -1.86 8.40 24.86
C LYS A 132 -1.06 8.61 23.57
N ARG A 133 -1.29 7.77 22.55
CA ARG A 133 -0.59 7.81 21.27
C ARG A 133 -1.06 8.94 20.35
N THR A 134 -2.31 9.39 20.50
CA THR A 134 -2.99 10.24 19.50
C THR A 134 -3.48 11.56 20.08
N SER A 135 -3.43 11.74 21.40
CA SER A 135 -3.84 12.97 22.08
C SER A 135 -3.05 14.22 21.66
N ARG A 136 -1.86 14.04 21.07
CA ARG A 136 -1.03 15.13 20.54
C ARG A 136 -1.26 15.46 19.05
N ARG A 137 -2.22 14.81 18.39
CA ARG A 137 -2.57 15.09 16.98
C ARG A 137 -3.09 16.51 16.81
N PRO A 138 -3.00 17.10 15.59
CA PRO A 138 -3.32 18.52 15.37
C PRO A 138 -4.70 18.96 15.88
N LEU A 139 -5.74 18.14 15.67
CA LEU A 139 -7.11 18.45 16.06
C LEU A 139 -7.36 18.30 17.57
N PRO A 140 -7.07 17.14 18.23
CA PRO A 140 -7.19 17.02 19.68
C PRO A 140 -6.35 18.04 20.47
N SER A 141 -5.19 18.44 19.94
CA SER A 141 -4.32 19.42 20.59
C SER A 141 -4.66 20.88 20.27
N GLY A 142 -5.72 21.15 19.48
CA GLY A 142 -6.13 22.51 19.12
C GLY A 142 -5.17 23.29 18.22
N ARG A 143 -4.24 22.62 17.51
CA ARG A 143 -3.26 23.29 16.63
C ARG A 143 -3.86 23.75 15.29
N ILE A 144 -5.02 23.21 14.94
CA ILE A 144 -5.79 23.57 13.75
C ILE A 144 -7.28 23.47 14.11
N THR A 145 -8.11 24.38 13.56
CA THR A 145 -9.56 24.38 13.81
C THR A 145 -10.26 23.31 12.97
N ILE A 146 -11.43 22.86 13.42
CA ILE A 146 -12.24 21.86 12.71
C ILE A 146 -12.65 22.36 11.31
N PRO A 147 -13.19 23.59 11.13
CA PRO A 147 -13.57 24.07 9.79
C PRO A 147 -12.38 24.11 8.83
N HIS A 148 -11.19 24.48 9.31
CA HIS A 148 -9.98 24.51 8.50
C HIS A 148 -9.56 23.11 8.05
N ALA A 149 -9.56 22.14 8.97
CA ALA A 149 -9.23 20.76 8.64
C ALA A 149 -10.24 20.14 7.64
N VAL A 150 -11.53 20.45 7.78
CA VAL A 150 -12.57 20.02 6.84
C VAL A 150 -12.40 20.69 5.48
N GLY A 151 -12.16 22.00 5.43
CA GLY A 151 -11.90 22.70 4.18
C GLY A 151 -10.69 22.13 3.43
N TRP A 152 -9.59 21.89 4.15
CA TRP A 152 -8.40 21.21 3.61
C TRP A 152 -8.75 19.81 3.07
N ALA A 153 -9.44 18.99 3.86
CA ALA A 153 -9.78 17.64 3.45
C ALA A 153 -10.68 17.62 2.20
N SER A 154 -11.73 18.45 2.16
CA SER A 154 -12.66 18.53 1.02
C SER A 154 -11.97 19.05 -0.24
N SER A 155 -11.16 20.12 -0.13
CA SER A 155 -10.44 20.69 -1.27
C SER A 155 -9.46 19.70 -1.89
N VAL A 156 -8.63 19.04 -1.07
CA VAL A 156 -7.66 18.06 -1.56
C VAL A 156 -8.35 16.79 -2.08
N GLY A 157 -9.47 16.38 -1.47
CA GLY A 157 -10.26 15.24 -1.94
C GLY A 157 -10.89 15.47 -3.32
N ILE A 158 -11.51 16.64 -3.51
CA ILE A 158 -12.07 17.06 -4.80
C ILE A 158 -10.94 17.18 -5.83
N ALA A 159 -9.87 17.92 -5.52
CA ALA A 159 -8.76 18.11 -6.43
C ALA A 159 -8.09 16.79 -6.84
N GLY A 160 -7.87 15.86 -5.89
CA GLY A 160 -7.29 14.55 -6.18
C GLY A 160 -8.18 13.67 -7.04
N THR A 161 -9.50 13.68 -6.81
CA THR A 161 -10.47 12.92 -7.61
C THR A 161 -10.59 13.49 -9.01
N SER A 162 -10.68 14.82 -9.15
CA SER A 162 -10.72 15.51 -10.45
C SER A 162 -9.42 15.30 -11.23
N LEU A 163 -8.27 15.26 -10.55
CA LEU A 163 -6.99 14.95 -11.17
C LEU A 163 -7.00 13.55 -11.77
N LEU A 164 -7.48 12.55 -11.03
CA LEU A 164 -7.62 11.19 -11.57
C LEU A 164 -8.59 11.15 -12.75
N ALA A 165 -9.73 11.84 -12.65
CA ALA A 165 -10.74 11.84 -13.72
C ALA A 165 -10.22 12.42 -15.04
N THR A 166 -9.35 13.43 -14.96
CA THR A 166 -8.84 14.17 -16.12
C THR A 166 -7.52 13.62 -16.68
N GLN A 167 -6.62 13.13 -15.81
CA GLN A 167 -5.28 12.69 -16.20
C GLN A 167 -5.15 11.16 -16.33
N THR A 168 -6.12 10.40 -15.79
CA THR A 168 -6.14 8.94 -15.88
C THR A 168 -7.43 8.51 -16.56
N ASN A 169 -8.46 8.15 -15.81
CA ASN A 169 -9.79 7.83 -16.34
C ASN A 169 -10.88 7.96 -15.25
N MET A 170 -12.13 7.90 -15.70
CA MET A 170 -13.30 8.03 -14.82
C MET A 170 -13.48 6.85 -13.87
N LEU A 171 -13.03 5.65 -14.26
CA LEU A 171 -13.12 4.43 -13.44
C LEU A 171 -12.24 4.55 -12.19
N ALA A 172 -10.98 4.96 -12.36
CA ALA A 172 -10.06 5.21 -11.26
C ALA A 172 -10.55 6.34 -10.35
N ALA A 173 -11.09 7.42 -10.92
CA ALA A 173 -11.67 8.51 -10.15
C ALA A 173 -12.89 8.05 -9.33
N GLY A 174 -13.77 7.25 -9.92
CA GLY A 174 -14.91 6.63 -9.24
C GLY A 174 -14.46 5.76 -8.06
N LEU A 175 -13.50 4.88 -8.27
CA LEU A 175 -12.90 4.06 -7.20
C LEU A 175 -12.30 4.92 -6.09
N ALA A 176 -11.62 6.02 -6.43
CA ALA A 176 -11.03 6.95 -5.46
C ALA A 176 -12.11 7.63 -4.60
N ALA A 177 -13.14 8.18 -5.25
CA ALA A 177 -14.25 8.86 -4.60
C ALA A 177 -15.05 7.90 -3.70
N SER A 178 -15.38 6.72 -4.22
CA SER A 178 -16.07 5.68 -3.45
C SER A 178 -15.23 5.22 -2.25
N ASN A 179 -13.91 5.07 -2.41
CA ASN A 179 -13.03 4.70 -1.30
C ASN A 179 -12.91 5.80 -0.25
N LEU A 180 -12.88 7.08 -0.66
CA LEU A 180 -12.92 8.22 0.25
C LEU A 180 -14.19 8.18 1.12
N ILE A 181 -15.34 7.96 0.49
CA ILE A 181 -16.63 7.86 1.18
C ILE A 181 -16.63 6.65 2.11
N LEU A 182 -16.23 5.48 1.62
CA LEU A 182 -16.17 4.24 2.38
C LEU A 182 -15.25 4.38 3.60
N TYR A 183 -14.09 5.02 3.47
CA TYR A 183 -13.16 5.21 4.58
C TYR A 183 -13.71 6.19 5.62
N ALA A 184 -14.10 7.39 5.17
CA ALA A 184 -14.42 8.49 6.07
C ALA A 184 -15.78 8.31 6.72
N PHE A 185 -16.81 7.91 5.97
CA PHE A 185 -18.19 7.94 6.46
C PHE A 185 -18.73 6.56 6.86
N VAL A 186 -18.16 5.46 6.35
CA VAL A 186 -18.60 4.11 6.70
C VAL A 186 -17.64 3.48 7.71
N TYR A 187 -16.38 3.27 7.32
CA TYR A 187 -15.38 2.60 8.15
C TYR A 187 -15.07 3.37 9.44
N THR A 188 -14.91 4.70 9.37
CA THR A 188 -14.49 5.48 10.54
C THR A 188 -15.50 5.44 11.69
N PRO A 189 -16.81 5.70 11.46
CA PRO A 189 -17.82 5.51 12.50
C PRO A 189 -17.96 4.05 12.94
N LEU A 190 -17.85 3.10 11.99
CA LEU A 190 -18.03 1.67 12.27
C LEU A 190 -17.04 1.13 13.31
N LYS A 191 -15.84 1.71 13.43
CA LYS A 191 -14.86 1.38 14.48
C LYS A 191 -15.41 1.50 15.91
N GLN A 192 -16.41 2.35 16.14
CA GLN A 192 -17.06 2.55 17.44
C GLN A 192 -18.35 1.72 17.60
N ILE A 193 -18.91 1.24 16.48
CA ILE A 193 -20.23 0.61 16.44
C ILE A 193 -20.13 -0.91 16.48
N HIS A 194 -19.28 -1.51 15.63
CA HIS A 194 -19.26 -2.96 15.42
C HIS A 194 -17.85 -3.51 15.12
N PRO A 195 -17.50 -4.72 15.59
CA PRO A 195 -16.21 -5.36 15.29
C PRO A 195 -15.96 -5.67 13.81
N VAL A 196 -17.01 -5.66 12.97
CA VAL A 196 -16.89 -5.80 11.50
C VAL A 196 -16.06 -4.70 10.86
N ASN A 197 -15.77 -3.60 11.58
CA ASN A 197 -14.89 -2.54 11.11
C ASN A 197 -13.57 -3.05 10.51
N THR A 198 -12.99 -4.14 11.04
CA THR A 198 -11.70 -4.63 10.53
C THR A 198 -11.81 -5.20 9.11
N TRP A 199 -12.92 -5.84 8.78
CA TRP A 199 -13.18 -6.37 7.43
C TRP A 199 -13.53 -5.26 6.46
N VAL A 200 -14.34 -4.28 6.86
CA VAL A 200 -14.63 -3.10 6.03
C VAL A 200 -13.37 -2.29 5.79
N GLY A 201 -12.51 -2.14 6.81
CA GLY A 201 -11.20 -1.52 6.68
C GLY A 201 -10.28 -2.25 5.71
N ALA A 202 -10.37 -3.59 5.65
CA ALA A 202 -9.62 -4.39 4.67
C ALA A 202 -10.11 -4.13 3.23
N ILE A 203 -11.41 -3.92 3.01
CA ILE A 203 -11.93 -3.49 1.70
C ILE A 203 -11.33 -2.14 1.31
N VAL A 204 -11.34 -1.17 2.23
CA VAL A 204 -10.74 0.15 1.98
C VAL A 204 -9.26 0.03 1.60
N GLY A 205 -8.52 -0.85 2.27
CA GLY A 205 -7.11 -1.09 1.99
C GLY A 205 -6.83 -1.83 0.68
N ALA A 206 -7.81 -2.56 0.15
CA ALA A 206 -7.71 -3.31 -1.10
C ALA A 206 -8.07 -2.47 -2.34
N ILE A 207 -8.84 -1.39 -2.18
CA ILE A 207 -9.22 -0.52 -3.32
C ILE A 207 -8.03 0.22 -3.94
N PRO A 208 -7.04 0.78 -3.21
CA PRO A 208 -5.91 1.49 -3.80
C PRO A 208 -5.14 0.72 -4.89
N PRO A 209 -4.70 -0.54 -4.68
CA PRO A 209 -4.08 -1.29 -5.77
C PRO A 209 -5.03 -1.58 -6.94
N LEU A 210 -6.33 -1.76 -6.68
CA LEU A 210 -7.33 -1.94 -7.75
C LEU A 210 -7.52 -0.66 -8.57
N LEU A 211 -7.56 0.49 -7.89
CA LEU A 211 -7.58 1.82 -8.51
C LEU A 211 -6.36 2.01 -9.39
N GLY A 212 -5.18 1.62 -8.90
CA GLY A 212 -3.95 1.62 -9.69
C GLY A 212 -4.08 0.84 -10.98
N TRP A 213 -4.51 -0.42 -10.89
CA TRP A 213 -4.75 -1.28 -12.06
C TRP A 213 -5.74 -0.63 -13.04
N ALA A 214 -6.89 -0.21 -12.53
CA ALA A 214 -7.93 0.44 -13.33
C ALA A 214 -7.45 1.76 -13.97
N ALA A 215 -6.54 2.49 -13.32
CA ALA A 215 -5.96 3.71 -13.88
C ALA A 215 -5.07 3.43 -15.11
N ALA A 216 -4.41 2.26 -15.16
CA ALA A 216 -3.58 1.84 -16.29
C ALA A 216 -4.37 1.14 -17.40
N SER A 217 -5.26 0.21 -17.04
CA SER A 217 -5.97 -0.64 -18.01
C SER A 217 -7.36 -0.12 -18.40
N ASN A 218 -7.89 0.87 -17.67
CA ASN A 218 -9.28 1.34 -17.77
C ASN A 218 -10.32 0.21 -17.67
N ASP A 219 -10.01 -0.85 -16.91
CA ASP A 219 -10.85 -2.03 -16.73
C ASP A 219 -10.61 -2.67 -15.36
N ILE A 220 -11.58 -3.47 -14.88
CA ILE A 220 -11.44 -4.33 -13.70
C ILE A 220 -11.50 -5.78 -14.16
N SER A 221 -10.33 -6.36 -14.39
CA SER A 221 -10.19 -7.76 -14.78
C SER A 221 -9.87 -8.65 -13.58
N LEU A 222 -10.05 -9.97 -13.73
CA LEU A 222 -9.67 -10.94 -12.70
C LEU A 222 -8.17 -10.87 -12.36
N ASN A 223 -7.33 -10.60 -13.35
CA ASN A 223 -5.89 -10.42 -13.18
C ASN A 223 -5.60 -9.24 -12.22
N GLY A 224 -6.36 -8.15 -12.37
CA GLY A 224 -6.27 -6.97 -11.50
C GLY A 224 -6.71 -7.19 -10.06
N MET A 225 -7.36 -8.32 -9.75
CA MET A 225 -7.83 -8.63 -8.40
C MET A 225 -6.80 -9.32 -7.51
N ILE A 226 -5.67 -9.79 -8.06
CA ILE A 226 -4.63 -10.51 -7.28
C ILE A 226 -4.04 -9.64 -6.18
N LEU A 227 -3.58 -8.43 -6.51
CA LEU A 227 -2.97 -7.53 -5.53
C LEU A 227 -4.01 -6.98 -4.52
N PRO A 228 -5.21 -6.53 -4.93
CA PRO A 228 -6.31 -6.21 -4.01
C PRO A 228 -6.65 -7.35 -3.05
N ALA A 229 -6.76 -8.59 -3.54
CA ALA A 229 -7.03 -9.75 -2.70
C ALA A 229 -5.89 -10.01 -1.70
N ALA A 230 -4.63 -9.90 -2.15
CA ALA A 230 -3.47 -10.00 -1.29
C ALA A 230 -3.52 -8.96 -0.16
N LEU A 231 -3.81 -7.69 -0.48
CA LEU A 231 -3.94 -6.62 0.51
C LEU A 231 -5.09 -6.88 1.49
N TYR A 232 -6.25 -7.31 0.98
CA TYR A 232 -7.42 -7.63 1.81
C TYR A 232 -7.08 -8.72 2.84
N PHE A 233 -6.60 -9.87 2.38
CA PHE A 233 -6.32 -11.02 3.26
C PHE A 233 -5.12 -10.78 4.16
N TRP A 234 -4.09 -10.05 3.70
CA TRP A 234 -2.90 -9.75 4.49
C TRP A 234 -3.16 -8.76 5.63
N GLN A 235 -4.05 -7.78 5.43
CA GLN A 235 -4.34 -6.79 6.46
C GLN A 235 -5.01 -7.38 7.70
N ILE A 236 -5.85 -8.40 7.53
CA ILE A 236 -6.56 -9.03 8.65
C ILE A 236 -5.60 -9.60 9.71
N PRO A 237 -4.64 -10.49 9.41
CA PRO A 237 -3.69 -10.99 10.40
C PRO A 237 -2.84 -9.88 11.01
N HIS A 238 -2.44 -8.88 10.22
CA HIS A 238 -1.71 -7.70 10.70
C HIS A 238 -2.51 -6.95 11.77
N PHE A 239 -3.77 -6.63 11.48
CA PHE A 239 -4.66 -5.93 12.39
C PHE A 239 -5.07 -6.75 13.59
N MET A 240 -5.29 -8.06 13.45
CA MET A 240 -5.61 -8.95 14.58
C MET A 240 -4.45 -9.01 15.58
N ALA A 241 -3.21 -9.11 15.09
CA ALA A 241 -2.02 -9.04 15.94
C ALA A 241 -1.88 -7.68 16.64
N LEU A 242 -2.09 -6.57 15.92
CA LEU A 242 -2.03 -5.22 16.49
C LEU A 242 -3.15 -4.98 17.52
N ALA A 243 -4.38 -5.38 17.21
CA ALA A 243 -5.53 -5.26 18.09
C ALA A 243 -5.38 -6.10 19.36
N TYR A 244 -4.67 -7.24 19.28
CA TYR A 244 -4.32 -8.02 20.45
C TYR A 244 -3.28 -7.29 21.33
N LEU A 245 -2.24 -6.71 20.72
CA LEU A 245 -1.17 -5.99 21.44
C LEU A 245 -1.65 -4.68 22.08
N CYS A 246 -2.52 -3.94 21.40
CA CYS A 246 -3.00 -2.60 21.78
C CYS A 246 -4.43 -2.62 22.34
N ARG A 247 -4.93 -3.77 22.81
CA ARG A 247 -6.32 -3.93 23.30
C ARG A 247 -6.73 -2.86 24.31
N ASN A 248 -5.90 -2.60 25.30
CA ASN A 248 -6.21 -1.63 26.37
C ASN A 248 -6.30 -0.19 25.83
N ASP A 249 -5.44 0.17 24.89
CA ASP A 249 -5.48 1.50 24.26
C ASP A 249 -6.75 1.67 23.41
N TYR A 250 -7.18 0.62 22.70
CA TYR A 250 -8.42 0.65 21.93
C TYR A 250 -9.66 0.74 22.83
N ALA A 251 -9.66 0.01 23.95
CA ALA A 251 -10.73 0.10 24.95
C ALA A 251 -10.84 1.52 25.53
N ALA A 252 -9.70 2.15 25.88
CA ALA A 252 -9.67 3.53 26.40
C ALA A 252 -10.19 4.55 25.37
N GLY A 253 -9.95 4.32 24.07
CA GLY A 253 -10.46 5.14 22.98
C GLY A 253 -11.94 4.89 22.61
N GLY A 254 -12.62 3.96 23.28
CA GLY A 254 -14.02 3.60 22.98
C GLY A 254 -14.20 2.76 21.70
N PHE A 255 -13.14 2.14 21.20
CA PHE A 255 -13.19 1.34 19.98
C PHE A 255 -13.65 -0.09 20.23
N LYS A 256 -14.60 -0.57 19.41
CA LYS A 256 -15.14 -1.94 19.48
C LYS A 256 -14.37 -2.88 18.54
N MET A 257 -13.09 -3.08 18.84
CA MET A 257 -12.24 -4.00 18.07
C MET A 257 -12.62 -5.46 18.33
N TYR A 258 -12.44 -6.33 17.33
CA TYR A 258 -12.74 -7.77 17.46
C TYR A 258 -11.97 -8.43 18.62
N SER A 259 -10.75 -7.97 18.89
CA SER A 259 -9.95 -8.48 20.01
C SER A 259 -10.52 -8.14 21.39
N LEU A 260 -11.38 -7.12 21.51
CA LEU A 260 -11.91 -6.66 22.80
C LEU A 260 -12.94 -7.64 23.38
N SER A 261 -13.74 -8.26 22.51
CA SER A 261 -14.73 -9.29 22.90
C SER A 261 -14.12 -10.69 23.05
N ASP A 262 -12.80 -10.83 22.86
CA ASP A 262 -12.09 -12.11 22.94
C ASP A 262 -10.95 -12.04 23.98
N ALA A 263 -11.29 -12.14 25.26
CA ALA A 263 -10.31 -12.07 26.35
C ALA A 263 -9.13 -13.06 26.15
N SER A 264 -9.44 -14.28 25.69
CA SER A 264 -8.47 -15.37 25.48
C SER A 264 -7.51 -15.16 24.30
N GLY A 265 -7.89 -14.34 23.32
CA GLY A 265 -7.16 -14.17 22.05
C GLY A 265 -7.36 -15.34 21.07
N LEU A 266 -8.12 -16.37 21.42
CA LEU A 266 -8.31 -17.55 20.59
C LEU A 266 -9.00 -17.20 19.27
N ARG A 267 -10.15 -16.52 19.31
CA ARG A 267 -10.89 -16.14 18.10
C ARG A 267 -10.06 -15.20 17.22
N THR A 268 -9.38 -14.24 17.84
CA THR A 268 -8.48 -13.28 17.18
C THR A 268 -7.37 -14.01 16.43
N SER A 269 -6.74 -15.00 17.07
CA SER A 269 -5.66 -15.78 16.48
C SER A 269 -6.13 -16.74 15.37
N ILE A 270 -7.32 -17.33 15.51
CA ILE A 270 -7.94 -18.15 14.45
C ILE A 270 -8.22 -17.32 13.20
N VAL A 271 -8.78 -16.11 13.37
CA VAL A 271 -9.06 -15.21 12.24
C VAL A 271 -7.75 -14.79 11.56
N ALA A 272 -6.69 -14.53 12.33
CA ALA A 272 -5.37 -14.24 11.77
C ALA A 272 -4.82 -15.43 10.95
N LEU A 273 -4.80 -16.63 11.54
CA LEU A 273 -4.32 -17.85 10.88
C LEU A 273 -5.09 -18.18 9.61
N ARG A 274 -6.43 -18.14 9.66
CA ARG A 274 -7.29 -18.41 8.51
C ARG A 274 -6.99 -17.49 7.33
N ASN A 275 -6.85 -16.19 7.59
CA ASN A 275 -6.55 -15.23 6.52
C ASN A 275 -5.11 -15.35 6.00
N SER A 276 -4.15 -15.77 6.83
CA SER A 276 -2.81 -16.12 6.34
C SER A 276 -2.84 -17.33 5.39
N ILE A 277 -3.65 -18.34 5.68
CA ILE A 277 -3.84 -19.50 4.80
C ILE A 277 -4.49 -19.08 3.46
N TYR A 278 -5.43 -18.13 3.47
CA TYR A 278 -6.04 -17.61 2.23
C TYR A 278 -5.06 -16.90 1.29
N LEU A 279 -3.87 -16.52 1.76
CA LEU A 279 -2.84 -15.95 0.89
C LEU A 279 -2.12 -17.01 0.04
N ILE A 280 -2.09 -18.28 0.48
CA ILE A 280 -1.38 -19.38 -0.21
C ILE A 280 -1.77 -19.52 -1.69
N PRO A 281 -3.07 -19.58 -2.06
CA PRO A 281 -3.44 -19.76 -3.47
C PRO A 281 -3.10 -18.56 -4.37
N LEU A 282 -2.84 -17.36 -3.81
CA LEU A 282 -2.64 -16.16 -4.63
C LEU A 282 -1.41 -16.22 -5.54
N GLY A 283 -0.34 -16.86 -5.08
CA GLY A 283 0.87 -17.08 -5.88
C GLY A 283 0.60 -17.93 -7.12
N PHE A 284 -0.10 -19.05 -6.90
CA PHE A 284 -0.52 -19.95 -7.97
C PHE A 284 -1.50 -19.28 -8.94
N LEU A 285 -2.49 -18.56 -8.43
CA LEU A 285 -3.45 -17.82 -9.26
C LEU A 285 -2.75 -16.74 -10.11
N ALA A 286 -1.76 -16.04 -9.55
CA ALA A 286 -0.97 -15.05 -10.28
C ALA A 286 -0.16 -15.65 -11.42
N TYR A 287 0.34 -16.86 -11.26
CA TYR A 287 1.00 -17.60 -12.33
C TYR A 287 -0.01 -18.12 -13.36
N HIS A 288 -1.05 -18.81 -12.90
CA HIS A 288 -2.04 -19.46 -13.76
C HIS A 288 -2.83 -18.46 -14.63
N TRP A 289 -3.08 -17.26 -14.12
CA TRP A 289 -3.73 -16.18 -14.88
C TRP A 289 -2.75 -15.34 -15.72
N GLY A 290 -1.48 -15.74 -15.81
CA GLY A 290 -0.49 -15.12 -16.70
C GLY A 290 0.09 -13.80 -16.21
N VAL A 291 -0.23 -13.35 -14.99
CA VAL A 291 0.26 -12.08 -14.44
C VAL A 291 1.76 -12.15 -14.09
N THR A 292 2.21 -13.34 -13.68
CA THR A 292 3.60 -13.56 -13.21
C THR A 292 4.23 -14.82 -13.77
N SER A 293 5.57 -14.89 -13.71
CA SER A 293 6.33 -16.09 -14.04
C SER A 293 6.17 -17.22 -13.02
N GLU A 294 6.51 -18.45 -13.42
CA GLU A 294 6.44 -19.65 -12.58
C GLU A 294 7.24 -19.55 -11.27
N TRP A 295 8.43 -18.95 -11.31
CA TRP A 295 9.28 -18.76 -10.12
C TRP A 295 8.58 -17.98 -9.01
N PHE A 296 7.72 -17.03 -9.36
CA PHE A 296 6.94 -16.27 -8.39
C PHE A 296 6.01 -17.17 -7.57
N CYS A 297 5.46 -18.23 -8.17
CA CYS A 297 4.60 -19.18 -7.45
C CYS A 297 5.36 -19.87 -6.30
N LEU A 298 6.62 -20.27 -6.55
CA LEU A 298 7.46 -20.89 -5.52
C LEU A 298 7.83 -19.88 -4.42
N GLU A 299 8.32 -18.70 -4.80
CA GLU A 299 8.73 -17.66 -3.84
C GLU A 299 7.56 -17.16 -2.98
N SER A 300 6.41 -16.90 -3.60
CA SER A 300 5.20 -16.49 -2.90
C SER A 300 4.66 -17.59 -1.99
N THR A 301 4.78 -18.87 -2.36
CA THR A 301 4.43 -19.99 -1.49
C THR A 301 5.32 -20.03 -0.24
N VAL A 302 6.63 -19.91 -0.40
CA VAL A 302 7.57 -19.85 0.75
C VAL A 302 7.24 -18.66 1.66
N LEU A 303 6.97 -17.49 1.07
CA LEU A 303 6.62 -16.27 1.81
C LEU A 303 5.29 -16.40 2.56
N THR A 304 4.26 -16.98 1.94
CA THR A 304 2.93 -17.19 2.54
C THR A 304 2.95 -18.27 3.62
N LEU A 305 3.77 -19.31 3.46
CA LEU A 305 4.01 -20.31 4.50
C LEU A 305 4.73 -19.71 5.71
N ALA A 306 5.70 -18.81 5.50
CA ALA A 306 6.40 -18.15 6.59
C ALA A 306 5.47 -17.28 7.46
N ILE A 307 4.59 -16.47 6.85
CA ILE A 307 3.59 -15.69 7.60
C ILE A 307 2.53 -16.60 8.23
N SER A 308 2.13 -17.69 7.58
CA SER A 308 1.19 -18.68 8.14
C SER A 308 1.78 -19.41 9.34
N ALA A 309 3.08 -19.74 9.32
CA ALA A 309 3.78 -20.32 10.46
C ALA A 309 3.85 -19.35 11.65
N ALA A 310 4.06 -18.05 11.40
CA ALA A 310 3.98 -17.02 12.43
C ALA A 310 2.56 -16.90 13.01
N ALA A 311 1.52 -16.99 12.17
CA ALA A 311 0.13 -16.97 12.60
C ALA A 311 -0.23 -18.21 13.42
N PHE A 312 0.26 -19.38 13.00
CA PHE A 312 0.09 -20.64 13.72
C PHE A 312 0.76 -20.60 15.09
N SER A 313 1.97 -20.05 15.18
CA SER A 313 2.64 -19.85 16.48
C SER A 313 1.85 -18.92 17.40
N PHE A 314 1.16 -17.90 16.86
CA PHE A 314 0.28 -17.03 17.64
C PHE A 314 -1.02 -17.73 18.06
N TYR A 315 -1.58 -18.60 17.20
CA TYR A 315 -2.73 -19.43 17.52
C TYR A 315 -2.45 -20.42 18.66
N ARG A 316 -1.32 -21.15 18.56
CA ARG A 316 -0.90 -22.11 19.58
C ARG A 316 -0.60 -21.41 20.90
N ASP A 317 0.28 -20.41 20.85
CA ASP A 317 0.80 -19.70 22.01
C ASP A 317 0.42 -18.22 21.93
N ARG A 318 -0.73 -17.86 22.49
CA ARG A 318 -1.35 -16.52 22.45
C ARG A 318 -0.63 -15.51 23.36
N THR A 319 0.69 -15.45 23.32
CA THR A 319 1.48 -14.50 24.10
C THR A 319 1.71 -13.20 23.32
N LYS A 320 1.98 -12.10 24.04
CA LYS A 320 2.34 -10.81 23.42
C LYS A 320 3.57 -10.92 22.52
N GLU A 321 4.47 -11.83 22.80
CA GLU A 321 5.66 -12.06 21.98
C GLU A 321 5.30 -12.66 20.62
N LYS A 322 4.48 -13.72 20.59
CA LYS A 322 4.06 -14.35 19.33
C LYS A 322 3.18 -13.42 18.49
N ALA A 323 2.29 -12.67 19.13
CA ALA A 323 1.52 -11.61 18.45
C ALA A 323 2.44 -10.56 17.81
N ARG A 324 3.51 -10.15 18.50
CA ARG A 324 4.51 -9.22 17.95
C ARG A 324 5.29 -9.82 16.78
N ARG A 325 5.68 -11.10 16.88
CA ARG A 325 6.32 -11.81 15.77
C ARG A 325 5.41 -11.85 14.54
N MET A 326 4.12 -12.15 14.73
CA MET A 326 3.14 -12.13 13.65
C MET A 326 2.99 -10.75 13.01
N PHE A 327 2.91 -9.71 13.84
CA PHE A 327 2.87 -8.32 13.38
C PHE A 327 4.10 -7.96 12.53
N HIS A 328 5.32 -8.32 12.97
CA HIS A 328 6.53 -8.06 12.19
C HIS A 328 6.62 -8.91 10.91
N ALA A 329 6.23 -10.18 10.96
CA ALA A 329 6.16 -11.03 9.78
C ALA A 329 5.23 -10.43 8.71
N SER A 330 4.05 -9.92 9.12
CA SER A 330 3.15 -9.22 8.21
C SER A 330 3.79 -7.96 7.62
N LEU A 331 4.52 -7.16 8.40
CA LEU A 331 5.17 -5.96 7.90
C LEU A 331 6.23 -6.25 6.83
N LEU A 332 6.93 -7.39 6.94
CA LEU A 332 7.89 -7.85 5.93
C LEU A 332 7.22 -8.46 4.70
N TYR A 333 6.13 -9.21 4.90
CA TYR A 333 5.42 -9.91 3.83
C TYR A 333 5.02 -8.97 2.69
N LEU A 334 4.37 -7.84 3.00
CA LEU A 334 3.76 -7.00 1.98
C LEU A 334 4.79 -6.40 1.00
N PRO A 335 5.88 -5.74 1.46
CA PRO A 335 6.91 -5.26 0.56
C PRO A 335 7.54 -6.37 -0.29
N VAL A 336 7.86 -7.52 0.31
CA VAL A 336 8.49 -8.64 -0.42
C VAL A 336 7.55 -9.20 -1.48
N PHE A 337 6.27 -9.39 -1.14
CA PHE A 337 5.26 -9.87 -2.09
C PHE A 337 5.04 -8.90 -3.26
N MET A 338 4.95 -7.59 -2.98
CA MET A 338 4.82 -6.57 -4.01
C MET A 338 6.06 -6.48 -4.91
N THR A 339 7.26 -6.55 -4.34
CA THR A 339 8.51 -6.57 -5.11
C THR A 339 8.59 -7.82 -5.98
N GLY A 340 8.24 -9.00 -5.47
CA GLY A 340 8.17 -10.23 -6.26
C GLY A 340 7.19 -10.11 -7.42
N LEU A 341 5.98 -9.57 -7.19
CA LEU A 341 5.00 -9.31 -8.24
C LEU A 341 5.57 -8.43 -9.36
N LEU A 342 6.31 -7.37 -9.00
CA LEU A 342 6.89 -6.44 -9.96
C LEU A 342 8.05 -7.04 -10.75
N ILE A 343 8.94 -7.80 -10.10
CA ILE A 343 10.10 -8.44 -10.74
C ILE A 343 9.64 -9.54 -11.71
N HIS A 344 8.65 -10.33 -11.31
CA HIS A 344 8.16 -11.47 -12.08
C HIS A 344 6.98 -11.13 -12.99
N ARG A 345 6.60 -9.85 -13.10
CA ARG A 345 5.51 -9.38 -13.95
C ARG A 345 5.78 -9.78 -15.39
N ARG A 346 4.81 -10.46 -16.01
CA ARG A 346 4.84 -10.74 -17.45
C ARG A 346 4.16 -9.62 -18.23
N SER A 347 4.74 -9.28 -19.37
CA SER A 347 4.17 -8.36 -20.36
C SER A 347 3.43 -9.17 -21.42
N ASP A 348 2.34 -8.63 -21.98
CA ASP A 348 1.54 -9.29 -23.03
C ASP A 348 2.39 -9.80 -24.21
N ASN A 349 3.45 -9.06 -24.58
CA ASN A 349 4.39 -9.49 -25.63
C ASN A 349 5.18 -10.75 -25.24
N GLN A 350 5.57 -10.88 -23.98
CA GLN A 350 6.34 -12.02 -23.49
C GLN A 350 5.45 -13.26 -23.35
N GLN A 351 4.18 -13.06 -23.01
CA GLN A 351 3.16 -14.12 -23.02
C GLN A 351 2.91 -14.62 -24.45
N PHE A 352 2.72 -13.72 -25.42
CA PHE A 352 2.57 -14.09 -26.83
C PHE A 352 3.78 -14.87 -27.35
N LEU A 353 5.01 -14.45 -27.03
CA LEU A 353 6.22 -15.17 -27.46
C LEU A 353 6.35 -16.55 -26.83
N GLU A 354 6.03 -16.71 -25.54
CA GLU A 354 6.06 -18.02 -24.88
C GLU A 354 4.96 -18.96 -25.39
N ASP A 355 3.75 -18.45 -25.64
CA ASP A 355 2.64 -19.26 -26.16
C ASP A 355 2.96 -19.74 -27.59
N ASN A 356 3.47 -18.85 -28.45
CA ASN A 356 3.95 -19.23 -29.78
C ASN A 356 5.13 -20.23 -29.72
N ALA A 357 6.06 -20.04 -28.77
CA ALA A 357 7.18 -20.97 -28.61
C ALA A 357 6.70 -22.36 -28.14
N LYS A 358 5.73 -22.42 -27.22
CA LYS A 358 5.14 -23.68 -26.76
C LYS A 358 4.35 -24.37 -27.87
N ASP A 359 3.59 -23.62 -28.66
CA ASP A 359 2.86 -24.15 -29.81
C ASP A 359 3.81 -24.65 -30.90
N PHE A 360 4.93 -23.96 -31.12
CA PHE A 360 6.00 -24.40 -32.03
C PHE A 360 6.66 -25.69 -31.54
N VAL A 361 7.05 -25.77 -30.26
CA VAL A 361 7.65 -26.97 -29.67
C VAL A 361 6.67 -28.15 -29.71
N LYS A 362 5.38 -27.92 -29.42
CA LYS A 362 4.35 -28.96 -29.48
C LYS A 362 4.07 -29.43 -30.91
N SER A 363 4.15 -28.54 -31.88
CA SER A 363 4.05 -28.86 -33.32
C SER A 363 5.29 -29.64 -33.79
N ALA A 364 6.49 -29.26 -33.36
CA ALA A 364 7.73 -29.96 -33.66
C ALA A 364 7.77 -31.36 -33.02
N SER A 365 7.35 -31.50 -31.76
CA SER A 365 7.29 -32.81 -31.09
C SER A 365 6.24 -33.74 -31.71
N SER A 366 5.13 -33.19 -32.22
CA SER A 366 4.12 -34.00 -32.92
C SER A 366 4.57 -34.40 -34.32
N LEU A 367 5.37 -33.57 -35.01
CA LEU A 367 6.05 -33.96 -36.25
C LEU A 367 7.12 -35.04 -36.03
N GLU A 368 7.95 -34.93 -34.98
CA GLU A 368 8.90 -35.99 -34.61
C GLU A 368 8.18 -37.30 -34.22
N THR A 369 7.00 -37.22 -33.58
CA THR A 369 6.20 -38.41 -33.26
C THR A 369 5.63 -39.05 -34.53
N ILE A 370 5.29 -38.26 -35.56
CA ILE A 370 4.83 -38.76 -36.87
C ILE A 370 6.00 -39.38 -37.65
N GLU A 371 7.19 -38.76 -37.64
CA GLU A 371 8.38 -39.32 -38.30
C GLU A 371 8.87 -40.62 -37.64
N LEU A 372 8.70 -40.76 -36.32
CA LEU A 372 9.01 -42.01 -35.61
C LEU A 372 7.96 -43.11 -35.80
N GLU A 373 6.72 -42.77 -36.15
CA GLU A 373 5.68 -43.75 -36.52
C GLU A 373 5.82 -44.23 -37.98
N ASP A 374 6.41 -43.42 -38.87
CA ASP A 374 6.64 -43.81 -40.28
C ASP A 374 7.83 -44.77 -40.48
N GLU A 375 8.80 -44.86 -39.56
CA GLU A 375 9.90 -45.84 -39.63
C GLU A 375 9.53 -47.26 -39.16
N ASN A 376 8.42 -47.45 -38.46
CA ASN A 376 7.92 -48.77 -38.08
C ASN A 376 6.65 -49.10 -38.87
N GLY A 377 6.88 -49.52 -40.12
CA GLY A 377 5.86 -49.66 -41.15
C GLY A 377 4.59 -50.38 -40.71
N ASN A 378 3.45 -49.74 -41.00
CA ASN A 378 2.32 -50.43 -41.59
C ASN A 378 1.43 -49.46 -42.37
N GLN A 379 1.19 -49.79 -43.64
CA GLN A 379 0.32 -49.04 -44.54
C GLN A 379 -1.13 -49.09 -44.07
N ASN A 380 -1.78 -47.92 -43.96
CA ASN A 380 -3.20 -47.80 -44.31
C ASN A 380 -3.61 -46.34 -44.55
N ILE A 381 -3.74 -45.99 -45.83
CA ILE A 381 -4.32 -44.73 -46.29
C ILE A 381 -5.82 -44.75 -45.96
N LYS A 382 -6.24 -43.95 -44.97
CA LYS A 382 -7.62 -43.45 -44.86
C LYS A 382 -7.59 -41.94 -44.74
N ALA A 383 -7.97 -41.29 -45.84
CA ALA A 383 -8.22 -39.86 -45.88
C ALA A 383 -9.21 -39.46 -44.78
N LYS A 384 -8.74 -38.70 -43.78
CA LYS A 384 -9.58 -38.00 -42.81
C LYS A 384 -9.78 -36.56 -43.28
N HIS A 385 -11.04 -36.20 -43.45
CA HIS A 385 -11.51 -34.85 -43.75
C HIS A 385 -10.84 -33.76 -42.89
N PRO A 386 -10.62 -32.54 -43.43
CA PRO A 386 -10.12 -31.43 -42.63
C PRO A 386 -11.16 -31.07 -41.57
N PHE A 387 -10.70 -30.96 -40.31
CA PHE A 387 -11.50 -30.52 -39.18
C PHE A 387 -12.11 -29.15 -39.47
N ARG A 388 -13.43 -29.12 -39.63
CA ARG A 388 -14.24 -27.91 -39.64
C ARG A 388 -14.22 -27.33 -38.22
N THR A 389 -13.54 -26.21 -38.03
CA THR A 389 -13.54 -25.45 -36.77
C THR A 389 -14.98 -25.01 -36.48
N GLN A 390 -15.63 -25.69 -35.56
CA GLN A 390 -16.98 -25.35 -35.12
C GLN A 390 -16.86 -24.13 -34.19
N VAL A 391 -17.08 -22.93 -34.76
CA VAL A 391 -17.23 -21.68 -34.00
C VAL A 391 -18.40 -21.87 -33.04
N ARG A 392 -18.11 -21.99 -31.74
CA ARG A 392 -19.15 -21.93 -30.70
C ARG A 392 -19.65 -20.48 -30.63
N PRO A 393 -20.97 -20.25 -30.64
CA PRO A 393 -21.50 -18.91 -30.41
C PRO A 393 -21.13 -18.45 -28.99
N PRO A 394 -20.98 -17.13 -28.76
CA PRO A 394 -20.60 -16.61 -27.45
C PRO A 394 -21.70 -16.95 -26.43
N VAL A 395 -21.34 -17.76 -25.44
CA VAL A 395 -22.20 -18.02 -24.28
C VAL A 395 -22.22 -16.73 -23.47
N ALA A 396 -23.36 -16.04 -23.49
CA ALA A 396 -23.65 -14.95 -22.58
C ALA A 396 -23.62 -15.50 -21.14
N TYR A 397 -22.53 -15.26 -20.42
CA TYR A 397 -22.52 -15.52 -18.98
C TYR A 397 -23.40 -14.47 -18.31
N ALA A 398 -24.55 -14.94 -17.84
CA ALA A 398 -25.35 -14.24 -16.85
C ALA A 398 -24.46 -13.84 -15.67
N SER A 399 -24.63 -12.59 -15.22
CA SER A 399 -24.08 -12.04 -13.98
C SER A 399 -24.39 -12.96 -12.79
N VAL A 400 -23.44 -13.83 -12.43
CA VAL A 400 -23.43 -14.55 -11.16
C VAL A 400 -22.36 -13.91 -10.29
N ALA A 401 -22.79 -13.33 -9.17
CA ALA A 401 -21.92 -12.71 -8.19
C ALA A 401 -20.79 -13.68 -7.75
N PRO A 402 -19.55 -13.21 -7.53
CA PRO A 402 -18.36 -14.06 -7.45
C PRO A 402 -18.17 -14.79 -6.09
N PHE A 403 -19.22 -14.99 -5.30
CA PHE A 403 -19.09 -15.54 -3.94
C PHE A 403 -20.05 -16.72 -3.68
N PRO A 404 -19.72 -17.95 -4.13
CA PRO A 404 -20.52 -19.13 -3.82
C PRO A 404 -20.16 -19.81 -2.47
N PHE A 405 -19.36 -19.19 -1.60
CA PHE A 405 -18.84 -19.84 -0.37
C PHE A 405 -19.16 -19.14 0.96
N LEU A 406 -20.16 -18.26 1.00
CA LEU A 406 -20.70 -17.78 2.26
C LEU A 406 -21.81 -18.73 2.72
N PRO A 407 -21.66 -19.52 3.80
CA PRO A 407 -22.82 -20.09 4.45
C PRO A 407 -23.72 -18.94 4.92
N ALA A 408 -25.00 -18.99 4.57
CA ALA A 408 -25.99 -18.03 5.05
C ALA A 408 -25.99 -18.03 6.59
N PRO A 409 -26.04 -16.86 7.25
CA PRO A 409 -26.12 -16.80 8.70
C PRO A 409 -27.44 -17.45 9.18
N SER A 410 -27.34 -18.57 9.89
CA SER A 410 -28.46 -19.15 10.62
C SER A 410 -28.77 -18.25 11.81
N TYR A 411 -29.85 -17.49 11.72
CA TYR A 411 -30.41 -16.77 12.85
C TYR A 411 -31.36 -17.69 13.60
N SER A 412 -30.87 -18.31 14.67
CA SER A 412 -31.70 -18.85 15.73
C SER A 412 -31.74 -17.84 16.88
N PHE A 413 -32.93 -17.34 17.17
CA PHE A 413 -33.26 -16.58 18.37
C PHE A 413 -34.68 -16.97 18.81
N PRO A 414 -34.99 -16.83 20.10
CA PRO A 414 -34.50 -17.62 21.23
C PRO A 414 -35.11 -19.03 21.29
#